data_AF-A0A832IMR0-F1
#
_entry.id   AF-A0A832IMR0-F1
#
_cell.length_a   1.000
_cell.length_b   1.000
_cell.length_c   1.000
_cell.angle_alpha   90.00
_cell.angle_beta   90.00
_cell.angle_gamma   90.00
#
_symmetry.space_group_name_H-M   'P 1'
#
loop_
_entity.id
_entity.type
_entity.pdbx_description
1 polymer ?
#
loop_
_entity_poly.entity_id
_entity_poly.type
_entity_poly.pdbx_seq_one_letter_code
_entity_poly.pdbx_strand_id
1 'polypeptide(L)'
;DHWGQTIIKLGWYPTKENLLREAVEAASKSDVAIIFASTSDYFESEGWDRNNLLLPDDQDKLVEEISKVNKNVIVVLTTGAPVTMNRWVNNVKAILEAWFGGSESGNAIADVIMGNVNPSGKLPITFPVRWEDCSAYSSYRKQDSVSVYSEGIFVGYKWFDKNNIAPLFPFGYGLSYTSFSYRNMKIDSGSANGRLLYKVSFDLQNIGKRKGVEVPQLYVGATGLPIQLPLKQLRGFQRISLNPGETKRVEFTIKRDAFSYYDVKKGMWVVEPGRYDISVGSSSRDIRLNESVMVK
;
A
#
# COMPACT_ATOMS: atom_id res chain seq x y z
N ASP A 1 38.99 5.11 -9.41
CA ASP A 1 38.45 6.06 -10.40
C ASP A 1 37.62 7.13 -9.71
N HIS A 2 38.23 8.28 -9.45
CA HIS A 2 37.60 9.44 -8.84
C HIS A 2 37.39 10.50 -9.90
N TRP A 3 36.16 10.64 -10.40
CA TRP A 3 35.80 11.71 -11.33
C TRP A 3 35.13 12.84 -10.54
N GLY A 4 35.92 13.85 -10.18
CA GLY A 4 35.43 15.11 -9.65
C GLY A 4 35.29 16.13 -10.77
N GLN A 5 34.08 16.31 -11.29
CA GLN A 5 33.68 17.55 -11.95
C GLN A 5 32.71 18.28 -11.02
N THR A 6 33.11 19.47 -10.56
CA THR A 6 32.23 20.35 -9.78
C THR A 6 31.60 21.35 -10.73
N ILE A 7 30.29 21.20 -10.98
CA ILE A 7 29.47 22.21 -11.63
C ILE A 7 28.58 22.83 -10.55
N ILE A 8 28.72 24.13 -10.32
CA ILE A 8 27.80 24.89 -9.47
C ILE A 8 26.80 25.58 -10.40
N LYS A 9 25.52 25.24 -10.26
CA LYS A 9 24.41 25.96 -10.90
C LYS A 9 23.64 26.72 -9.82
N LEU A 10 23.62 28.04 -9.92
CA LEU A 10 22.76 28.89 -9.12
C LEU A 10 21.59 29.33 -10.00
N GLY A 11 20.38 29.00 -9.61
CA GLY A 11 19.15 29.46 -10.25
C GLY A 11 18.09 29.73 -9.20
N TRP A 12 17.30 30.77 -9.40
CA TRP A 12 16.07 31.01 -8.65
C TRP A 12 14.93 31.17 -9.64
N TYR A 13 13.76 30.66 -9.29
CA TYR A 13 12.53 30.92 -10.04
C TYR A 13 11.79 32.06 -9.32
N PRO A 14 11.50 33.20 -9.99
CA PRO A 14 10.64 34.22 -9.39
C PRO A 14 9.26 33.61 -9.10
N THR A 15 8.58 34.07 -8.05
CA THR A 15 7.20 33.65 -7.73
C THR A 15 6.28 33.92 -8.92
N LYS A 16 5.91 32.86 -9.66
CA LYS A 16 5.04 32.97 -10.82
C LYS A 16 3.59 32.72 -10.41
N GLU A 17 2.93 33.72 -9.83
CA GLU A 17 1.47 33.71 -9.61
C GLU A 17 0.68 33.33 -10.89
N ASN A 18 1.28 33.54 -12.07
CA ASN A 18 0.66 33.24 -13.36
C ASN A 18 0.47 31.73 -13.64
N LEU A 19 1.38 30.85 -13.20
CA LEU A 19 1.32 29.43 -13.58
C LEU A 19 0.11 28.70 -12.98
N LEU A 20 -0.22 28.99 -11.70
CA LEU A 20 -1.41 28.43 -11.08
C LEU A 20 -2.68 28.91 -11.78
N ARG A 21 -2.75 30.21 -12.12
CA ARG A 21 -3.88 30.79 -12.84
C ARG A 21 -4.05 30.15 -14.23
N GLU A 22 -2.96 30.00 -14.98
CA GLU A 22 -2.96 29.34 -16.29
C GLU A 22 -3.44 27.88 -16.18
N ALA A 23 -2.98 27.13 -15.18
CA ALA A 23 -3.40 25.75 -14.96
C ALA A 23 -4.90 25.64 -14.61
N VAL A 24 -5.40 26.53 -13.76
CA VAL A 24 -6.82 26.62 -13.40
C VAL A 24 -7.67 26.97 -14.64
N GLU A 25 -7.25 27.95 -15.43
CA GLU A 25 -7.94 28.32 -16.67
C GLU A 25 -7.99 27.17 -17.67
N ALA A 26 -6.86 26.50 -17.92
CA ALA A 26 -6.81 25.32 -18.78
C ALA A 26 -7.74 24.20 -18.29
N ALA A 27 -7.73 23.92 -16.98
CA ALA A 27 -8.58 22.88 -16.39
C ALA A 27 -10.07 23.22 -16.51
N SER A 28 -10.47 24.48 -16.35
CA SER A 28 -11.86 24.94 -16.49
C SER A 28 -12.42 24.78 -17.91
N LYS A 29 -11.55 24.75 -18.91
CA LYS A 29 -11.88 24.61 -20.33
C LYS A 29 -11.72 23.18 -20.85
N SER A 30 -11.44 22.22 -19.97
CA SER A 30 -11.15 20.83 -20.34
C SER A 30 -12.20 19.87 -19.78
N ASP A 31 -12.49 18.79 -20.50
CA ASP A 31 -13.40 17.74 -20.01
C ASP A 31 -12.83 16.99 -18.81
N VAL A 32 -11.51 16.79 -18.79
CA VAL A 32 -10.74 16.08 -17.76
C VAL A 32 -9.46 16.86 -17.49
N ALA A 33 -9.10 17.01 -16.22
CA ALA A 33 -7.81 17.57 -15.81
C ALA A 33 -6.95 16.45 -15.20
N ILE A 34 -5.80 16.18 -15.81
CA ILE A 34 -4.82 15.20 -15.30
C ILE A 34 -3.65 15.97 -14.70
N ILE A 35 -3.52 15.90 -13.37
CA ILE A 35 -2.47 16.59 -12.63
C ILE A 35 -1.39 15.57 -12.29
N PHE A 36 -0.16 15.84 -12.74
CA PHE A 36 1.01 15.10 -12.28
C PHE A 36 1.58 15.80 -11.05
N ALA A 37 1.59 15.10 -9.93
CA ALA A 37 2.20 15.57 -8.70
C ALA A 37 3.32 14.62 -8.28
N SER A 38 4.44 15.16 -7.84
CA SER A 38 5.65 14.39 -7.62
C SER A 38 6.47 14.88 -6.44
N THR A 39 7.32 13.99 -5.96
CA THR A 39 8.56 14.37 -5.26
C THR A 39 9.73 14.27 -6.24
N SER A 40 10.92 14.66 -5.81
CA SER A 40 12.16 14.58 -6.59
C SER A 40 13.31 14.14 -5.69
N ASP A 41 14.49 13.97 -6.29
CA ASP A 41 15.76 13.73 -5.59
C ASP A 41 16.14 14.84 -4.59
N TYR A 42 15.55 16.03 -4.72
CA TYR A 42 15.67 17.09 -3.73
C TYR A 42 14.93 16.77 -2.42
N PHE A 43 13.79 16.09 -2.52
CA PHE A 43 12.93 15.78 -1.38
C PHE A 43 13.15 14.36 -0.84
N GLU A 44 13.46 13.40 -1.71
CA GLU A 44 13.66 11.99 -1.36
C GLU A 44 15.01 11.52 -1.90
N SER A 45 16.03 11.46 -1.03
CA SER A 45 17.40 11.10 -1.42
C SER A 45 18.12 10.31 -0.34
N GLU A 46 19.23 9.67 -0.72
CA GLU A 46 20.12 9.04 0.24
C GLU A 46 20.83 10.10 1.10
N GLY A 47 20.93 9.84 2.40
CA GLY A 47 21.66 10.69 3.35
C GLY A 47 20.78 11.61 4.19
N TRP A 48 19.50 11.76 3.86
CA TRP A 48 18.53 12.48 4.69
C TRP A 48 17.10 12.00 4.45
N ASP A 49 16.26 12.15 5.47
CA ASP A 49 14.83 11.89 5.36
C ASP A 49 14.03 13.17 5.10
N ARG A 50 12.84 13.03 4.51
CA ARG A 50 11.87 14.12 4.37
C ARG A 50 11.51 14.72 5.74
N ASN A 51 11.30 16.03 5.76
CA ASN A 51 10.86 16.75 6.97
C ASN A 51 9.38 16.54 7.30
N ASN A 52 8.55 16.22 6.30
CA ASN A 52 7.12 15.99 6.44
C ASN A 52 6.63 15.06 5.30
N LEU A 53 5.34 14.75 5.29
CA LEU A 53 4.70 13.90 4.27
C LEU A 53 3.88 14.72 3.24
N LEU A 54 4.05 16.04 3.18
CA LEU A 54 3.32 16.88 2.24
C LEU A 54 3.91 16.73 0.83
N LEU A 55 3.08 16.98 -0.19
CA LEU A 55 3.61 17.24 -1.52
C LEU A 55 4.36 18.58 -1.51
N PRO A 56 5.54 18.66 -2.17
CA PRO A 56 6.33 19.89 -2.18
C PRO A 56 5.72 20.97 -3.08
N ASP A 57 6.26 22.19 -2.97
CA ASP A 57 6.01 23.32 -3.88
C ASP A 57 4.52 23.65 -4.10
N ASP A 58 3.72 23.62 -3.03
CA ASP A 58 2.29 23.93 -3.04
C ASP A 58 1.46 23.08 -4.02
N GLN A 59 1.92 21.89 -4.39
CA GLN A 59 1.17 20.98 -5.27
C GLN A 59 -0.19 20.57 -4.69
N ASP A 60 -0.35 20.50 -3.36
CA ASP A 60 -1.66 20.33 -2.72
C ASP A 60 -2.64 21.46 -3.11
N LYS A 61 -2.16 22.71 -3.12
CA LYS A 61 -2.95 23.88 -3.49
C LYS A 61 -3.32 23.86 -4.97
N LEU A 62 -2.41 23.40 -5.84
CA LEU A 62 -2.70 23.21 -7.26
C LEU A 62 -3.89 22.25 -7.46
N VAL A 63 -3.89 21.10 -6.79
CA VAL A 63 -4.99 20.13 -6.86
C VAL A 63 -6.29 20.74 -6.31
N GLU A 64 -6.23 21.40 -5.16
CA GLU A 64 -7.40 22.07 -4.57
C GLU A 64 -8.02 23.11 -5.52
N GLU A 65 -7.24 24.03 -6.09
CA GLU A 65 -7.77 25.06 -6.99
C GLU A 65 -8.32 24.48 -8.29
N ILE A 66 -7.66 23.49 -8.90
CA ILE A 66 -8.15 22.84 -10.11
C ILE A 66 -9.46 22.09 -9.84
N SER A 67 -9.59 21.41 -8.69
CA SER A 67 -10.81 20.67 -8.33
C SER A 67 -12.05 21.56 -8.06
N LYS A 68 -11.83 22.85 -7.83
CA LYS A 68 -12.93 23.84 -7.74
C LYS A 68 -13.55 24.10 -9.10
N VAL A 69 -12.76 24.15 -10.17
CA VAL A 69 -13.20 24.52 -11.53
C VAL A 69 -13.45 23.33 -12.45
N ASN A 70 -12.91 22.15 -12.15
CA ASN A 70 -13.14 20.91 -12.90
C ASN A 70 -13.52 19.77 -11.95
N LYS A 71 -14.59 19.02 -12.27
CA LYS A 71 -15.06 17.89 -11.45
C LYS A 71 -14.50 16.53 -11.85
N ASN A 72 -13.80 16.45 -12.98
CA ASN A 72 -13.17 15.26 -13.53
C ASN A 72 -11.65 15.37 -13.40
N VAL A 73 -11.18 15.45 -12.16
CA VAL A 73 -9.74 15.53 -11.85
C VAL A 73 -9.17 14.15 -11.59
N ILE A 74 -8.06 13.84 -12.26
CA ILE A 74 -7.23 12.66 -12.02
C ILE A 74 -5.87 13.16 -11.52
N VAL A 75 -5.39 12.63 -10.40
CA VAL A 75 -4.04 12.90 -9.90
C VAL A 75 -3.14 11.71 -10.16
N VAL A 76 -2.03 11.91 -10.86
CA VAL A 76 -0.98 10.92 -11.04
C VAL A 76 0.17 11.28 -10.10
N LEU A 77 0.50 10.35 -9.20
CA LEU A 77 1.57 10.53 -8.23
C LEU A 77 2.83 9.81 -8.69
N THR A 78 3.94 10.52 -8.75
CA THR A 78 5.28 9.95 -8.90
C THR A 78 6.08 10.28 -7.65
N THR A 79 5.89 9.47 -6.60
CA THR A 79 6.50 9.66 -5.28
C THR A 79 7.25 8.39 -4.86
N GLY A 80 8.30 8.48 -4.06
CA GLY A 80 9.02 7.29 -3.58
C GLY A 80 8.46 6.71 -2.28
N ALA A 81 7.69 7.51 -1.53
CA ALA A 81 7.12 7.18 -0.23
C ALA A 81 5.78 7.91 -0.02
N PRO A 82 4.96 7.53 0.97
CA PRO A 82 3.60 8.05 1.12
C PRO A 82 3.59 9.57 1.26
N VAL A 83 2.64 10.21 0.58
CA VAL A 83 2.30 11.61 0.81
C VAL A 83 0.90 11.72 1.39
N THR A 84 0.66 12.71 2.23
CA THR A 84 -0.66 13.02 2.77
C THR A 84 -1.51 13.70 1.71
N MET A 85 -2.78 13.32 1.62
CA MET A 85 -3.71 13.83 0.59
C MET A 85 -5.03 14.33 1.19
N ASN A 86 -5.10 14.47 2.51
CA ASN A 86 -6.33 14.79 3.25
C ASN A 86 -6.99 16.11 2.81
N ARG A 87 -6.23 17.01 2.20
CA ARG A 87 -6.71 18.29 1.66
C ARG A 87 -7.58 18.15 0.41
N TRP A 88 -7.31 17.16 -0.44
CA TRP A 88 -7.89 17.09 -1.78
C TRP A 88 -8.36 15.71 -2.22
N VAL A 89 -8.06 14.64 -1.48
CA VAL A 89 -8.42 13.26 -1.86
C VAL A 89 -9.91 13.07 -2.18
N ASN A 90 -10.78 13.80 -1.47
CA ASN A 90 -12.24 13.72 -1.67
C ASN A 90 -12.75 14.60 -2.82
N ASN A 91 -11.90 15.45 -3.40
CA ASN A 91 -12.25 16.40 -4.46
C ASN A 91 -11.81 15.92 -5.85
N VAL A 92 -11.15 14.77 -5.95
CA VAL A 92 -10.66 14.18 -7.19
C VAL A 92 -11.39 12.87 -7.50
N LYS A 93 -11.48 12.50 -8.78
CA LYS A 93 -12.18 11.29 -9.23
C LYS A 93 -11.31 10.05 -9.20
N ALA A 94 -10.01 10.21 -9.40
CA ALA A 94 -9.07 9.11 -9.40
C ALA A 94 -7.69 9.57 -8.95
N ILE A 95 -6.96 8.64 -8.34
CA ILE A 95 -5.55 8.79 -7.97
C ILE A 95 -4.82 7.56 -8.51
N LEU A 96 -3.76 7.80 -9.28
CA LEU A 96 -2.86 6.77 -9.78
C LEU A 96 -1.49 6.95 -9.13
N GLU A 97 -1.16 6.09 -8.17
CA GLU A 97 0.20 6.00 -7.63
C GLU A 97 1.10 5.23 -8.60
N ALA A 98 1.99 5.94 -9.28
CA ALA A 98 2.88 5.43 -10.31
C ALA A 98 4.32 5.22 -9.81
N TRP A 99 4.67 5.68 -8.60
CA TRP A 99 6.01 5.65 -8.05
C TRP A 99 7.06 6.30 -8.98
N PHE A 100 8.34 5.98 -8.79
CA PHE A 100 9.39 6.27 -9.77
C PHE A 100 9.54 5.11 -10.77
N GLY A 101 8.73 5.13 -11.83
CA GLY A 101 8.59 4.03 -12.80
C GLY A 101 9.71 3.86 -13.84
N GLY A 102 10.83 4.58 -13.71
CA GLY A 102 11.96 4.51 -14.64
C GLY A 102 11.65 5.10 -16.03
N SER A 103 12.45 4.73 -17.04
CA SER A 103 12.44 5.35 -18.37
C SER A 103 11.12 5.21 -19.13
N GLU A 104 10.36 4.13 -18.89
CA GLU A 104 9.08 3.84 -19.55
C GLU A 104 7.86 4.32 -18.74
N SER A 105 8.08 5.10 -17.67
CA SER A 105 7.00 5.51 -16.77
C SER A 105 5.88 6.27 -17.50
N GLY A 106 6.23 7.16 -18.44
CA GLY A 106 5.25 7.90 -19.23
C GLY A 106 4.33 6.99 -20.06
N ASN A 107 4.91 5.99 -20.73
CA ASN A 107 4.16 5.01 -21.53
C ASN A 107 3.27 4.14 -20.63
N ALA A 108 3.82 3.64 -19.52
CA ALA A 108 3.07 2.82 -18.56
C ALA A 108 1.89 3.58 -17.93
N ILE A 109 2.07 4.85 -17.55
CA ILE A 109 1.01 5.71 -17.02
C ILE A 109 -0.09 5.91 -18.07
N ALA A 110 0.29 6.23 -19.32
CA ALA A 110 -0.66 6.41 -20.42
C ALA A 110 -1.48 5.13 -20.68
N ASP A 111 -0.82 3.96 -20.73
CA ASP A 111 -1.50 2.68 -20.94
C ASP A 111 -2.51 2.35 -19.85
N VAL A 112 -2.21 2.69 -18.59
CA VAL A 112 -3.16 2.54 -17.48
C VAL A 112 -4.31 3.52 -17.63
N ILE A 113 -4.06 4.81 -17.77
CA ILE A 113 -5.11 5.84 -17.87
C ILE A 113 -6.07 5.56 -19.04
N MET A 114 -5.53 5.12 -20.18
CA MET A 114 -6.31 4.79 -21.37
C MET A 114 -7.01 3.42 -21.28
N GLY A 115 -6.70 2.61 -20.26
CA GLY A 115 -7.28 1.29 -20.06
C GLY A 115 -6.75 0.21 -21.00
N ASN A 116 -5.63 0.46 -21.67
CA ASN A 116 -4.85 -0.55 -22.40
C ASN A 116 -4.32 -1.60 -21.43
N VAL A 117 -3.93 -1.16 -20.24
CA VAL A 117 -3.54 -2.01 -19.11
C VAL A 117 -4.50 -1.80 -17.95
N ASN A 118 -5.03 -2.90 -17.40
CA ASN A 118 -5.81 -2.86 -16.18
C ASN A 118 -4.86 -2.77 -14.95
N PRO A 119 -4.98 -1.75 -14.08
CA PRO A 119 -4.11 -1.62 -12.92
C PRO A 119 -4.27 -2.82 -11.98
N SER A 120 -3.13 -3.30 -11.47
CA SER A 120 -3.05 -4.48 -10.60
C SER A 120 -1.92 -4.40 -9.57
N GLY A 121 -1.39 -3.19 -9.35
CA GLY A 121 -0.48 -2.91 -8.24
C GLY A 121 -1.22 -2.95 -6.91
N LYS A 122 -0.52 -3.36 -5.84
CA LYS A 122 -1.02 -3.32 -4.46
C LYS A 122 0.02 -2.59 -3.61
N LEU A 123 -0.43 -1.70 -2.73
CA LEU A 123 0.46 -0.87 -1.91
C LEU A 123 1.35 -1.75 -1.00
N PRO A 124 2.68 -1.65 -1.07
CA PRO A 124 3.58 -2.37 -0.18
C PRO A 124 3.69 -1.70 1.20
N ILE A 125 3.12 -0.49 1.35
CA ILE A 125 3.20 0.33 2.56
C ILE A 125 1.83 0.96 2.85
N THR A 126 1.60 1.35 4.10
CA THR A 126 0.37 2.05 4.51
C THR A 126 0.53 3.54 4.23
N PHE A 127 -0.48 4.15 3.60
CA PHE A 127 -0.55 5.61 3.46
C PHE A 127 -1.33 6.17 4.64
N PRO A 128 -0.68 6.96 5.51
CA PRO A 128 -1.35 7.55 6.66
C PRO A 128 -2.23 8.74 6.24
N VAL A 129 -3.21 9.09 7.07
CA VAL A 129 -3.93 10.37 6.93
C VAL A 129 -3.01 11.53 7.35
N ARG A 130 -2.18 11.31 8.38
CA ARG A 130 -1.23 12.29 8.94
C ARG A 130 -0.01 11.57 9.53
N TRP A 131 1.12 12.27 9.63
CA TRP A 131 2.38 11.69 10.13
C TRP A 131 2.25 11.18 11.58
N GLU A 132 1.44 11.84 12.39
CA GLU A 132 1.15 11.53 13.80
C GLU A 132 0.61 10.12 14.02
N ASP A 133 -0.01 9.53 13.00
CA ASP A 133 -0.60 8.20 13.09
C ASP A 133 0.43 7.08 12.87
N CYS A 134 1.62 7.40 12.37
CA CYS A 134 2.66 6.43 12.04
C CYS A 134 3.33 5.87 13.31
N SER A 135 3.75 4.60 13.24
CA SER A 135 4.33 3.88 14.38
C SER A 135 5.59 4.52 14.96
N ALA A 136 6.36 5.19 14.12
CA ALA A 136 7.61 5.82 14.50
C ALA A 136 7.45 7.29 14.97
N TYR A 137 6.24 7.88 14.92
CA TYR A 137 6.05 9.31 15.21
C TYR A 137 6.58 9.73 16.59
N SER A 138 6.33 8.89 17.61
CA SER A 138 6.69 9.18 18.99
C SER A 138 8.17 8.94 19.33
N SER A 139 8.96 8.33 18.43
CA SER A 139 10.34 7.95 18.70
C SER A 139 11.35 8.46 17.68
N TYR A 140 10.92 8.62 16.43
CA TYR A 140 11.77 9.06 15.33
C TYR A 140 12.27 10.49 15.55
N ARG A 141 13.60 10.66 15.56
CA ARG A 141 14.31 11.93 15.82
C ARG A 141 13.86 12.64 17.11
N LYS A 142 13.49 11.87 18.15
CA LYS A 142 13.17 12.42 19.48
C LYS A 142 14.35 12.41 20.45
N GLN A 143 15.42 11.70 20.12
CA GLN A 143 16.66 11.65 20.91
C GLN A 143 17.85 11.77 19.96
N ASP A 144 18.82 12.59 20.35
CA ASP A 144 20.04 12.77 19.56
C ASP A 144 20.84 11.47 19.53
N SER A 145 21.24 11.06 18.33
CA SER A 145 22.08 9.88 18.07
C SER A 145 21.53 8.54 18.58
N VAL A 146 20.27 8.47 19.01
CA VAL A 146 19.63 7.24 19.50
C VAL A 146 18.27 7.06 18.84
N SER A 147 18.08 5.92 18.16
CA SER A 147 16.81 5.52 17.56
C SER A 147 16.17 4.40 18.38
N VAL A 148 15.09 4.72 19.09
CA VAL A 148 14.33 3.74 19.89
C VAL A 148 13.14 3.22 19.10
N TYR A 149 13.08 1.90 18.88
CA TYR A 149 11.98 1.24 18.16
C TYR A 149 10.86 0.88 19.14
N SER A 150 10.24 1.90 19.73
CA SER A 150 9.24 1.76 20.80
C SER A 150 7.96 1.04 20.36
N GLU A 151 7.68 1.02 19.07
CA GLU A 151 6.55 0.31 18.46
C GLU A 151 6.76 -1.21 18.41
N GLY A 152 7.99 -1.68 18.60
CA GLY A 152 8.35 -3.09 18.55
C GLY A 152 7.92 -3.75 17.23
N ILE A 153 7.18 -4.86 17.33
CA ILE A 153 6.71 -5.62 16.15
C ILE A 153 5.51 -4.96 15.42
N PHE A 154 4.95 -3.89 15.98
CA PHE A 154 3.79 -3.19 15.45
C PHE A 154 4.24 -2.07 14.53
N VAL A 155 4.77 -2.43 13.36
CA VAL A 155 5.22 -1.49 12.33
C VAL A 155 4.24 -1.50 11.14
N GLY A 156 4.00 -0.34 10.53
CA GLY A 156 3.13 -0.21 9.36
C GLY A 156 1.69 -0.64 9.68
N TYR A 157 1.04 -1.42 8.81
CA TYR A 157 -0.37 -1.80 9.01
C TYR A 157 -0.64 -2.49 10.33
N LYS A 158 0.35 -3.17 10.93
CA LYS A 158 0.22 -3.81 12.26
C LYS A 158 -0.01 -2.78 13.37
N TRP A 159 0.61 -1.60 13.26
CA TRP A 159 0.38 -0.46 14.15
C TRP A 159 -1.03 0.10 14.01
N PHE A 160 -1.44 0.35 12.76
CA PHE A 160 -2.77 0.87 12.44
C PHE A 160 -3.87 -0.09 12.88
N ASP A 161 -3.64 -1.40 12.72
CA ASP A 161 -4.53 -2.46 13.19
C ASP A 161 -4.61 -2.46 14.73
N LYS A 162 -3.46 -2.51 15.43
CA LYS A 162 -3.40 -2.54 16.89
C LYS A 162 -4.10 -1.35 17.55
N ASN A 163 -3.91 -0.16 16.98
CA ASN A 163 -4.43 1.09 17.55
C ASN A 163 -5.79 1.50 16.96
N ASN A 164 -6.38 0.65 16.10
CA ASN A 164 -7.64 0.94 15.41
C ASN A 164 -7.64 2.30 14.67
N ILE A 165 -6.53 2.62 14.02
CA ILE A 165 -6.37 3.85 13.23
C ILE A 165 -6.78 3.56 11.78
N ALA A 166 -7.63 4.41 11.21
CA ALA A 166 -8.00 4.34 9.80
C ALA A 166 -6.89 4.96 8.93
N PRO A 167 -6.17 4.18 8.09
CA PRO A 167 -5.23 4.76 7.15
C PRO A 167 -5.98 5.43 5.99
N LEU A 168 -5.30 6.32 5.27
CA LEU A 168 -5.81 6.89 4.02
C LEU A 168 -5.93 5.78 2.97
N PHE A 169 -4.85 5.01 2.78
CA PHE A 169 -4.86 3.78 2.00
C PHE A 169 -4.14 2.65 2.76
N PRO A 170 -4.78 1.50 2.98
CA PRO A 170 -4.21 0.43 3.78
C PRO A 170 -3.14 -0.35 3.02
N PHE A 171 -2.28 -1.06 3.76
CA PHE A 171 -1.35 -2.02 3.17
C PHE A 171 -2.08 -3.04 2.29
N GLY A 172 -1.50 -3.34 1.13
CA GLY A 172 -2.04 -4.27 0.14
C GLY A 172 -3.25 -3.71 -0.62
N TYR A 173 -3.60 -2.43 -0.48
CA TYR A 173 -4.69 -1.79 -1.23
C TYR A 173 -4.31 -1.56 -2.69
N GLY A 174 -5.28 -1.67 -3.59
CA GLY A 174 -5.13 -1.34 -5.00
C GLY A 174 -6.37 -1.73 -5.78
N LEU A 175 -6.89 -0.78 -6.54
CA LEU A 175 -8.10 -0.93 -7.36
C LEU A 175 -7.78 -1.57 -8.71
N SER A 176 -8.85 -1.92 -9.43
CA SER A 176 -8.81 -2.49 -10.78
C SER A 176 -9.97 -1.93 -11.60
N TYR A 177 -9.83 -1.94 -12.94
CA TYR A 177 -10.94 -1.66 -13.85
C TYR A 177 -11.92 -2.84 -14.00
N THR A 178 -11.71 -3.92 -13.27
CA THR A 178 -12.66 -5.02 -13.11
C THR A 178 -12.89 -5.31 -11.63
N SER A 179 -13.81 -6.23 -11.32
CA SER A 179 -14.12 -6.62 -9.95
C SER A 179 -13.97 -8.13 -9.79
N PHE A 180 -13.61 -8.55 -8.58
CA PHE A 180 -13.36 -9.96 -8.27
C PHE A 180 -14.23 -10.42 -7.10
N SER A 181 -14.68 -11.68 -7.14
CA SER A 181 -15.39 -12.32 -6.03
C SER A 181 -14.58 -13.49 -5.46
N TYR A 182 -14.65 -13.65 -4.14
CA TYR A 182 -13.91 -14.63 -3.35
C TYR A 182 -14.94 -15.51 -2.66
N ARG A 183 -14.90 -16.84 -2.86
CA ARG A 183 -15.93 -17.76 -2.33
C ARG A 183 -15.34 -19.11 -1.95
N ASN A 184 -16.13 -19.91 -1.22
CA ASN A 184 -15.86 -21.35 -1.01
C ASN A 184 -14.49 -21.63 -0.40
N MET A 185 -14.10 -20.84 0.62
CA MET A 185 -12.89 -21.08 1.38
C MET A 185 -12.95 -22.43 2.08
N LYS A 186 -11.84 -23.17 2.03
CA LYS A 186 -11.66 -24.42 2.74
C LYS A 186 -10.24 -24.48 3.28
N ILE A 187 -10.09 -25.04 4.48
CA ILE A 187 -8.78 -25.33 5.06
C ILE A 187 -8.70 -26.84 5.31
N ASP A 188 -7.76 -27.48 4.62
CA ASP A 188 -7.42 -28.88 4.85
C ASP A 188 -6.17 -28.95 5.72
N SER A 189 -6.24 -29.65 6.85
CA SER A 189 -5.08 -29.91 7.71
C SER A 189 -4.40 -31.22 7.33
N GLY A 190 -3.08 -31.26 7.35
CA GLY A 190 -2.31 -32.47 7.15
C GLY A 190 -0.92 -32.36 7.75
N SER A 191 -0.07 -33.33 7.39
CA SER A 191 1.34 -33.32 7.75
C SER A 191 2.20 -33.71 6.55
N ALA A 192 3.30 -32.99 6.34
CA ALA A 192 4.33 -33.36 5.37
C ALA A 192 5.65 -33.57 6.12
N ASN A 193 6.27 -34.74 5.99
CA ASN A 193 7.49 -35.12 6.73
C ASN A 193 7.37 -34.92 8.26
N GLY A 194 6.20 -35.28 8.82
CA GLY A 194 5.90 -35.09 10.25
C GLY A 194 5.70 -33.63 10.69
N ARG A 195 5.67 -32.66 9.76
CA ARG A 195 5.45 -31.24 10.06
C ARG A 195 4.04 -30.81 9.70
N LEU A 196 3.42 -30.02 10.59
CA LEU A 196 2.09 -29.45 10.42
C LEU A 196 2.00 -28.63 9.12
N LEU A 197 0.93 -28.88 8.37
CA LEU A 197 0.63 -28.23 7.10
C LEU A 197 -0.86 -27.91 7.03
N TYR A 198 -1.21 -26.68 6.66
CA TYR A 198 -2.57 -26.33 6.28
C TYR A 198 -2.60 -25.91 4.82
N LYS A 199 -3.51 -26.49 4.06
CA LYS A 199 -3.79 -26.09 2.68
C LYS A 199 -5.07 -25.26 2.68
N VAL A 200 -4.93 -23.99 2.38
CA VAL A 200 -6.04 -23.04 2.26
C VAL A 200 -6.39 -22.93 0.80
N SER A 201 -7.64 -23.19 0.43
CA SER A 201 -8.09 -23.08 -0.95
C SER A 201 -9.43 -22.36 -1.06
N PHE A 202 -9.63 -21.59 -2.12
CA PHE A 202 -10.87 -20.83 -2.37
C PHE A 202 -11.03 -20.54 -3.86
N ASP A 203 -12.24 -20.16 -4.26
CA ASP A 203 -12.56 -19.80 -5.63
C ASP A 203 -12.43 -18.28 -5.81
N LEU A 204 -11.65 -17.88 -6.81
CA LEU A 204 -11.49 -16.50 -7.22
C LEU A 204 -12.06 -16.31 -8.62
N GLN A 205 -13.05 -15.44 -8.75
CA GLN A 205 -13.72 -15.16 -10.02
C GLN A 205 -13.59 -13.70 -10.41
N ASN A 206 -13.30 -13.42 -11.69
CA ASN A 206 -13.47 -12.09 -12.26
C ASN A 206 -14.94 -11.90 -12.65
N ILE A 207 -15.65 -11.05 -11.92
CA ILE A 207 -17.08 -10.79 -12.10
C ILE A 207 -17.36 -9.52 -12.90
N GLY A 208 -16.32 -8.82 -13.36
CA GLY A 208 -16.47 -7.62 -14.19
C GLY A 208 -16.35 -7.92 -15.69
N LYS A 209 -16.22 -6.84 -16.48
CA LYS A 209 -16.24 -6.89 -17.95
C LYS A 209 -14.85 -6.82 -18.60
N ARG A 210 -13.79 -6.64 -17.80
CA ARG A 210 -12.41 -6.49 -18.29
C ARG A 210 -11.54 -7.61 -17.76
N LYS A 211 -10.59 -8.06 -18.58
CA LYS A 211 -9.50 -8.91 -18.09
C LYS A 211 -8.76 -8.15 -17.00
N GLY A 212 -8.35 -8.84 -15.94
CA GLY A 212 -7.65 -8.22 -14.83
C GLY A 212 -6.77 -9.21 -14.08
N VAL A 213 -5.91 -8.66 -13.24
CA VAL A 213 -5.08 -9.42 -12.31
C VAL A 213 -5.49 -9.04 -10.90
N GLU A 214 -5.82 -10.04 -10.10
CA GLU A 214 -6.06 -9.87 -8.67
C GLU A 214 -4.89 -10.44 -7.87
N VAL A 215 -4.67 -9.91 -6.67
CA VAL A 215 -3.65 -10.36 -5.74
C VAL A 215 -4.33 -10.73 -4.42
N PRO A 216 -4.88 -11.95 -4.28
CA PRO A 216 -5.34 -12.44 -2.99
C PRO A 216 -4.20 -12.45 -1.98
N GLN A 217 -4.48 -11.92 -0.79
CA GLN A 217 -3.53 -11.83 0.31
C GLN A 217 -4.04 -12.70 1.45
N LEU A 218 -3.21 -13.63 1.90
CA LEU A 218 -3.46 -14.51 3.04
C LEU A 218 -2.79 -13.95 4.29
N TYR A 219 -3.59 -13.76 5.32
CA TYR A 219 -3.16 -13.30 6.63
C TYR A 219 -3.41 -14.38 7.69
N VAL A 220 -2.50 -14.44 8.67
CA VAL A 220 -2.66 -15.27 9.87
C VAL A 220 -2.65 -14.37 11.10
N GLY A 221 -3.66 -14.53 11.95
CA GLY A 221 -3.85 -13.78 13.18
C GLY A 221 -4.21 -14.70 14.34
N ALA A 222 -4.06 -14.21 15.57
CA ALA A 222 -4.57 -14.90 16.75
C ALA A 222 -4.97 -13.86 17.80
N THR A 223 -6.05 -14.15 18.52
CA THR A 223 -6.51 -13.35 19.66
C THR A 223 -6.61 -14.25 20.90
N GLY A 224 -6.41 -13.67 22.08
CA GLY A 224 -6.53 -14.40 23.35
C GLY A 224 -5.35 -15.31 23.71
N LEU A 225 -4.22 -15.24 23.00
CA LEU A 225 -2.99 -15.91 23.41
C LEU A 225 -2.34 -15.16 24.60
N PRO A 226 -1.55 -15.84 25.46
CA PRO A 226 -0.83 -15.22 26.58
C PRO A 226 0.31 -14.28 26.15
N ILE A 227 0.45 -14.03 24.85
CA ILE A 227 1.49 -13.22 24.22
C ILE A 227 0.84 -12.17 23.31
N GLN A 228 1.49 -11.02 23.16
CA GLN A 228 1.01 -9.99 22.24
C GLN A 228 1.54 -10.24 20.82
N LEU A 229 0.63 -10.48 19.89
CA LEU A 229 0.93 -10.58 18.45
C LEU A 229 0.17 -9.49 17.67
N PRO A 230 0.61 -9.15 16.45
CA PRO A 230 -0.20 -8.35 15.53
C PRO A 230 -1.53 -9.06 15.27
N LEU A 231 -2.62 -8.30 15.18
CA LEU A 231 -3.97 -8.83 14.93
C LEU A 231 -4.00 -9.79 13.75
N LYS A 232 -3.23 -9.48 12.71
CA LYS A 232 -3.01 -10.33 11.55
C LYS A 232 -1.67 -10.03 10.91
N GLN A 233 -1.08 -11.01 10.24
CA GLN A 233 0.21 -10.92 9.57
C GLN A 233 0.13 -11.53 8.19
N LEU A 234 0.60 -10.83 7.16
CA LEU A 234 0.69 -11.36 5.80
C LEU A 234 1.59 -12.61 5.79
N ARG A 235 1.08 -13.73 5.29
CA ARG A 235 1.80 -15.02 5.17
C ARG A 235 1.85 -15.57 3.75
N GLY A 236 1.09 -14.99 2.82
CA GLY A 236 1.18 -15.36 1.42
C GLY A 236 0.38 -14.42 0.54
N PHE A 237 0.77 -14.32 -0.73
CA PHE A 237 -0.01 -13.67 -1.77
C PHE A 237 0.33 -14.31 -3.12
N GLN A 238 -0.57 -14.21 -4.09
CA GLN A 238 -0.38 -14.73 -5.44
C GLN A 238 -0.96 -13.77 -6.46
N ARG A 239 -0.29 -13.57 -7.60
CA ARG A 239 -0.84 -12.77 -8.72
C ARG A 239 -1.60 -13.70 -9.66
N ILE A 240 -2.91 -13.48 -9.81
CA ILE A 240 -3.79 -14.35 -10.60
C ILE A 240 -4.46 -13.54 -11.71
N SER A 241 -4.15 -13.89 -12.97
CA SER A 241 -4.79 -13.29 -14.15
C SER A 241 -6.07 -14.04 -14.50
N LEU A 242 -7.15 -13.30 -14.74
CA LEU A 242 -8.48 -13.81 -15.05
C LEU A 242 -9.14 -13.02 -16.17
N ASN A 243 -9.65 -13.72 -17.18
CA ASN A 243 -10.58 -13.18 -18.17
C ASN A 243 -11.95 -12.88 -17.52
N PRO A 244 -12.80 -12.02 -18.11
CA PRO A 244 -14.16 -11.79 -17.63
C PRO A 244 -14.94 -13.10 -17.46
N GLY A 245 -15.58 -13.30 -16.30
CA GLY A 245 -16.34 -14.51 -15.95
C GLY A 245 -15.50 -15.71 -15.50
N GLU A 246 -14.18 -15.72 -15.75
CA GLU A 246 -13.30 -16.83 -15.40
C GLU A 246 -13.19 -17.00 -13.89
N THR A 247 -13.22 -18.26 -13.43
CA THR A 247 -12.99 -18.66 -12.03
C THR A 247 -11.76 -19.55 -11.95
N LYS A 248 -10.88 -19.30 -10.98
CA LYS A 248 -9.74 -20.18 -10.65
C LYS A 248 -9.79 -20.59 -9.18
N ARG A 249 -9.42 -21.83 -8.91
CA ARG A 249 -9.12 -22.31 -7.56
C ARG A 249 -7.73 -21.82 -7.17
N VAL A 250 -7.65 -20.99 -6.14
CA VAL A 250 -6.39 -20.50 -5.57
C VAL A 250 -6.05 -21.32 -4.34
N GLU A 251 -4.77 -21.66 -4.17
CA GLU A 251 -4.30 -22.50 -3.08
C GLU A 251 -3.07 -21.90 -2.40
N PHE A 252 -3.10 -21.78 -1.08
CA PHE A 252 -1.95 -21.41 -0.25
C PHE A 252 -1.57 -22.57 0.67
N THR A 253 -0.27 -22.76 0.83
CA THR A 253 0.29 -23.72 1.77
C THR A 253 0.85 -22.97 2.97
N ILE A 254 0.23 -23.15 4.14
CA ILE A 254 0.65 -22.57 5.40
C ILE A 254 1.43 -23.62 6.19
N LYS A 255 2.67 -23.30 6.54
CA LYS A 255 3.54 -24.15 7.37
C LYS A 255 3.59 -23.60 8.80
N ARG A 256 4.23 -24.34 9.71
CA ARG A 256 4.37 -24.00 11.13
C ARG A 256 4.92 -22.58 11.39
N ASP A 257 5.81 -22.09 10.54
CA ASP A 257 6.42 -20.75 10.62
C ASP A 257 5.42 -19.60 10.46
N ALA A 258 4.30 -19.82 9.78
CA ALA A 258 3.25 -18.83 9.66
C ALA A 258 2.60 -18.48 11.02
N PHE A 259 2.66 -19.42 11.97
CA PHE A 259 2.10 -19.29 13.32
C PHE A 259 3.14 -18.88 14.36
N SER A 260 4.43 -18.84 13.98
CA SER A 260 5.51 -18.65 14.94
C SER A 260 5.75 -17.17 15.29
N TYR A 261 6.27 -16.99 16.50
CA TYR A 261 6.88 -15.75 16.97
C TYR A 261 8.25 -16.06 17.58
N TYR A 262 9.10 -15.05 17.68
CA TYR A 262 10.41 -15.20 18.30
C TYR A 262 10.29 -14.97 19.81
N ASP A 263 10.54 -16.02 20.60
CA ASP A 263 10.58 -15.94 22.06
C ASP A 263 11.99 -15.56 22.51
N VAL A 264 12.14 -14.32 22.99
CA VAL A 264 13.43 -13.76 23.41
C VAL A 264 14.01 -14.50 24.62
N LYS A 265 13.17 -15.03 25.53
CA LYS A 265 13.65 -15.77 26.70
C LYS A 265 14.20 -17.13 26.30
N LYS A 266 13.59 -17.77 25.30
CA LYS A 266 14.02 -19.08 24.78
C LYS A 266 15.07 -18.97 23.66
N GLY A 267 15.26 -17.78 23.09
CA GLY A 267 16.19 -17.55 21.98
C GLY A 267 15.80 -18.26 20.68
N MET A 268 14.51 -18.59 20.49
CA MET A 268 14.07 -19.40 19.35
C MET A 268 12.65 -19.07 18.88
N TRP A 269 12.35 -19.48 17.65
CA TRP A 269 10.99 -19.43 17.11
C TRP A 269 10.11 -20.50 17.76
N VAL A 270 8.99 -20.08 18.33
CA VAL A 270 8.01 -20.96 18.96
C VAL A 270 6.62 -20.69 18.39
N VAL A 271 5.72 -21.65 18.56
CA VAL A 271 4.32 -21.53 18.20
C VAL A 271 3.53 -21.76 19.47
N GLU A 272 2.64 -20.82 19.79
CA GLU A 272 1.75 -20.95 20.93
C GLU A 272 0.55 -21.81 20.53
N PRO A 273 0.19 -22.86 21.26
CA PRO A 273 -1.04 -23.59 21.00
C PRO A 273 -2.26 -22.68 21.14
N GLY A 274 -3.24 -22.81 20.25
CA GLY A 274 -4.43 -21.97 20.31
C GLY A 274 -5.20 -21.90 19.00
N ARG A 275 -6.20 -21.03 18.99
CA ARG A 275 -7.01 -20.73 17.82
C ARG A 275 -6.34 -19.63 17.00
N TYR A 276 -6.13 -19.89 15.72
CA TYR A 276 -5.59 -18.92 14.77
C TYR A 276 -6.62 -18.65 13.67
N ASP A 277 -6.80 -17.38 13.35
CA ASP A 277 -7.62 -16.93 12.24
C ASP A 277 -6.80 -16.88 10.96
N ILE A 278 -7.38 -17.42 9.91
CA ILE A 278 -6.85 -17.45 8.56
C ILE A 278 -7.78 -16.59 7.70
N SER A 279 -7.28 -15.43 7.31
CA SER A 279 -8.06 -14.44 6.56
C SER A 279 -7.54 -14.31 5.15
N VAL A 280 -8.42 -14.27 4.15
CA VAL A 280 -8.07 -13.97 2.76
C VAL A 280 -8.81 -12.72 2.30
N GLY A 281 -8.06 -11.77 1.75
CA GLY A 281 -8.59 -10.48 1.32
C GLY A 281 -7.97 -9.95 0.04
N SER A 282 -8.51 -8.84 -0.45
CA SER A 282 -7.93 -8.06 -1.56
C SER A 282 -6.93 -6.99 -1.07
N SER A 283 -6.98 -6.67 0.24
CA SER A 283 -6.06 -5.80 0.98
C SER A 283 -6.10 -6.14 2.48
N SER A 284 -5.24 -5.53 3.30
CA SER A 284 -5.26 -5.70 4.75
C SER A 284 -6.53 -5.18 5.45
N ARG A 285 -7.36 -4.38 4.77
CA ARG A 285 -8.65 -3.89 5.30
C ARG A 285 -9.87 -4.32 4.48
N ASP A 286 -9.67 -5.11 3.41
CA ASP A 286 -10.73 -5.75 2.62
C ASP A 286 -10.58 -7.27 2.74
N ILE A 287 -10.92 -7.79 3.91
CA ILE A 287 -10.96 -9.22 4.20
C ILE A 287 -12.30 -9.76 3.75
N ARG A 288 -12.28 -10.78 2.89
CA ARG A 288 -13.49 -11.31 2.22
C ARG A 288 -13.84 -12.72 2.65
N LEU A 289 -12.84 -13.49 3.07
CA LEU A 289 -12.99 -14.84 3.57
C LEU A 289 -12.23 -14.96 4.88
N ASN A 290 -12.81 -15.64 5.85
CA ASN A 290 -12.17 -15.88 7.13
C ASN A 290 -12.61 -17.25 7.68
N GLU A 291 -11.64 -18.02 8.13
CA GLU A 291 -11.82 -19.31 8.79
C GLU A 291 -10.84 -19.39 9.96
N SER A 292 -11.01 -20.35 10.88
CA SER A 292 -10.06 -20.55 11.97
C SER A 292 -9.54 -21.99 12.02
N VAL A 293 -8.31 -22.15 12.50
CA VAL A 293 -7.72 -23.46 12.79
C VAL A 293 -7.25 -23.54 14.23
N MET A 294 -7.30 -24.74 14.80
CA MET A 294 -6.66 -25.05 16.07
C MET A 294 -5.25 -25.56 15.82
N VAL A 295 -4.27 -24.86 16.38
CA VAL A 295 -2.86 -25.26 16.39
C VAL A 295 -2.55 -25.87 17.74
N LYS A 296 -1.96 -27.07 17.74
CA LYS A 296 -1.57 -27.83 18.93
C LYS A 296 -0.07 -27.78 19.15
#